data_AF-A0A351L6M6-F1
#
_entry.id   AF-A0A351L6M6-F1
#
_cell.length_a   1.000
_cell.length_b   1.000
_cell.length_c   1.000
_cell.angle_alpha   90.00
_cell.angle_beta   90.00
_cell.angle_gamma   90.00
#
_symmetry.space_group_name_H-M   'P 1'
#
loop_
_entity.id
_entity.type
_entity.pdbx_description
1 polymer ?
#
loop_
_entity_poly.entity_id
_entity_poly.type
_entity_poly.pdbx_seq_one_letter_code
_entity_poly.pdbx_strand_id
1 'polypeptide(L)'
;MELESPNEKNERPSRVELGIISEDCFEEQLKKKLFTKHPSDWKDAPAKISEDKLEILNRSIMERWEEHLMKELAEIATSKGGTILEVGFGLGISAGYIQQHEIVEHFIIEANSDVFRKLEEFARQAKHKVTPIFGLWQEVVDSLPSESFDGILFDPAILSEDDYKYGRTDFVKHAYRLLKKGGVYTEYTAMTELTPAHSQFLNKLGFTEISAKLCSVNPPKSCPYWDKPVMIAPTIIK
;
A
#
# COMPACT_ATOMS: atom_id res chain seq x y z
N MET A 1 37.68 35.63 -0.07
CA MET A 1 36.72 35.03 -1.01
C MET A 1 36.74 33.54 -0.74
N GLU A 2 35.90 33.11 0.19
CA GLU A 2 35.58 31.72 0.47
C GLU A 2 34.24 31.79 1.20
N LEU A 3 33.17 31.47 0.47
CA LEU A 3 31.82 31.34 0.99
C LEU A 3 31.71 29.88 1.45
N GLU A 4 31.72 29.65 2.76
CA GLU A 4 31.35 28.35 3.31
C GLU A 4 29.86 28.12 3.05
N SER A 5 29.55 27.04 2.31
CA SER A 5 28.19 26.57 2.07
C SER A 5 27.55 26.07 3.36
N PRO A 6 26.25 26.33 3.62
CA PRO A 6 25.56 25.74 4.75
C PRO A 6 25.45 24.23 4.54
N ASN A 7 26.00 23.49 5.48
CA ASN A 7 25.89 22.05 5.59
C ASN A 7 24.42 21.71 5.94
N GLU A 8 23.56 21.53 4.93
CA GLU A 8 22.22 20.98 5.11
C GLU A 8 22.35 19.53 5.58
N LYS A 9 22.45 19.36 6.90
CA LYS A 9 22.14 18.09 7.54
C LYS A 9 20.67 17.82 7.25
N ASN A 10 20.43 16.86 6.35
CA ASN A 10 19.15 16.21 6.14
C ASN A 10 18.72 15.53 7.46
N GLU A 11 18.19 16.30 8.40
CA GLU A 11 17.51 15.77 9.57
C GLU A 11 16.22 15.12 9.08
N ARG A 12 16.21 13.77 9.07
CA ARG A 12 14.99 13.02 8.75
C ARG A 12 13.88 13.47 9.70
N PRO A 13 12.70 13.86 9.20
CA PRO A 13 11.63 14.36 10.04
C PRO A 13 11.22 13.31 11.09
N SER A 14 10.72 13.80 12.24
CA SER A 14 10.11 12.98 13.28
C SER A 14 9.10 11.99 12.70
N ARG A 15 9.23 10.70 13.06
CA ARG A 15 8.42 9.58 12.57
C ARG A 15 6.92 9.87 12.72
N VAL A 16 6.18 9.75 11.62
CA VAL A 16 4.72 9.59 11.65
C VAL A 16 4.47 8.09 11.59
N GLU A 17 3.86 7.53 12.64
CA GLU A 17 3.53 6.11 12.63
C GLU A 17 2.36 5.83 11.69
N LEU A 18 2.67 5.13 10.60
CA LEU A 18 1.72 4.57 9.63
C LEU A 18 1.90 3.06 9.67
N GLY A 19 1.24 2.38 10.61
CA GLY A 19 1.43 0.95 10.85
C GLY A 19 0.68 0.08 9.83
N ILE A 20 1.34 -0.97 9.33
CA ILE A 20 0.74 -2.12 8.60
C ILE A 20 0.53 -3.31 9.53
N ILE A 21 1.39 -3.41 10.53
CA ILE A 21 1.41 -4.43 11.56
C ILE A 21 1.72 -3.74 12.89
N SER A 22 1.35 -4.36 14.02
CA SER A 22 1.75 -3.87 15.33
C SER A 22 3.27 -3.84 15.50
N GLU A 23 3.78 -2.95 16.35
CA GLU A 23 5.22 -2.88 16.67
C GLU A 23 5.74 -4.21 17.22
N ASP A 24 4.96 -4.87 18.09
CA ASP A 24 5.27 -6.20 18.60
C ASP A 24 5.42 -7.25 17.48
N CYS A 25 4.51 -7.24 16.49
CA CYS A 25 4.57 -8.13 15.34
C CYS A 25 5.83 -7.85 14.51
N PHE A 26 6.13 -6.57 14.26
CA PHE A 26 7.32 -6.16 13.53
C PHE A 26 8.61 -6.61 14.23
N GLU A 27 8.72 -6.38 15.54
CA GLU A 27 9.87 -6.81 16.34
C GLU A 27 10.04 -8.33 16.34
N GLU A 28 8.95 -9.09 16.43
CA GLU A 28 8.99 -10.54 16.37
C GLU A 28 9.52 -11.02 15.01
N GLN A 29 9.05 -10.42 13.91
CA GLN A 29 9.53 -10.71 12.56
C GLN A 29 11.02 -10.37 12.38
N LEU A 30 11.49 -9.27 12.98
CA LEU A 30 12.91 -8.93 13.01
C LEU A 30 13.74 -9.97 13.78
N LYS A 31 13.31 -10.35 14.98
CA LYS A 31 13.99 -11.36 15.83
C LYS A 31 14.09 -12.71 15.10
N LYS A 32 13.07 -13.08 14.32
CA LYS A 32 13.03 -14.29 13.50
C LYS A 32 13.75 -14.16 12.15
N LYS A 33 14.29 -12.98 11.81
CA LYS A 33 14.99 -12.69 10.54
C LYS A 33 14.14 -13.00 9.30
N LEU A 34 12.86 -12.59 9.34
CA LEU A 34 11.91 -12.88 8.26
C LEU A 34 11.89 -11.82 7.13
N PHE A 35 12.64 -10.73 7.28
CA PHE A 35 12.80 -9.71 6.25
C PHE A 35 13.90 -10.10 5.26
N THR A 36 13.77 -9.57 4.03
CA THR A 36 14.80 -9.73 3.00
C THR A 36 16.11 -9.06 3.42
N LYS A 37 17.25 -9.58 2.96
CA LYS A 37 18.54 -8.90 3.15
C LYS A 37 18.65 -7.72 2.19
N HIS A 38 18.22 -7.93 0.95
CA HIS A 38 18.06 -6.91 -0.06
C HIS A 38 16.61 -6.90 -0.55
N PRO A 39 15.96 -5.73 -0.74
CA PRO A 39 14.58 -5.67 -1.23
C PRO A 39 14.37 -6.45 -2.55
N SER A 40 15.41 -6.53 -3.39
CA SER A 40 15.40 -7.34 -4.62
C SER A 40 15.17 -8.82 -4.38
N ASP A 41 15.59 -9.36 -3.24
CA ASP A 41 15.38 -10.77 -2.87
C ASP A 41 13.88 -11.11 -2.80
N TRP A 42 13.01 -10.11 -2.61
CA TRP A 42 11.56 -10.28 -2.62
C TRP A 42 11.02 -10.76 -3.97
N LYS A 43 11.66 -10.35 -5.06
CA LYS A 43 11.23 -10.68 -6.43
C LYS A 43 11.25 -12.18 -6.67
N ASP A 44 12.25 -12.85 -6.11
CA ASP A 44 12.51 -14.28 -6.30
C ASP A 44 12.10 -15.14 -5.09
N ALA A 45 11.57 -14.51 -4.03
CA ALA A 45 11.11 -15.24 -2.84
C ALA A 45 9.89 -16.12 -3.19
N PRO A 46 9.92 -17.44 -2.93
CA PRO A 46 8.80 -18.31 -3.27
C PRO A 46 7.52 -17.92 -2.53
N ALA A 47 6.41 -17.78 -3.26
CA ALA A 47 5.10 -17.50 -2.69
C ALA A 47 4.29 -18.79 -2.52
N LYS A 48 3.74 -18.98 -1.32
CA LYS A 48 2.72 -19.99 -1.03
C LYS A 48 1.36 -19.32 -1.14
N ILE A 49 0.67 -19.59 -2.24
CA ILE A 49 -0.62 -18.99 -2.56
C ILE A 49 -1.71 -20.04 -2.40
N SER A 50 -2.68 -19.79 -1.53
CA SER A 50 -3.92 -20.56 -1.41
C SER A 50 -5.13 -19.67 -1.67
N GLU A 51 -6.34 -20.23 -1.58
CA GLU A 51 -7.57 -19.44 -1.70
C GLU A 51 -7.69 -18.39 -0.58
N ASP A 52 -7.22 -18.72 0.63
CA ASP A 52 -7.45 -17.90 1.82
C ASP A 52 -6.23 -17.10 2.27
N LYS A 53 -5.04 -17.40 1.74
CA LYS A 53 -3.79 -16.87 2.28
C LYS A 53 -2.67 -16.77 1.25
N LEU A 54 -1.90 -15.70 1.35
CA LEU A 54 -0.60 -15.52 0.71
C LEU A 54 0.49 -15.51 1.79
N GLU A 55 1.44 -16.44 1.68
CA GLU A 55 2.65 -16.45 2.52
C GLU A 55 3.92 -16.33 1.69
N ILE A 56 4.81 -15.42 2.10
CA ILE A 56 6.14 -15.23 1.51
C ILE A 56 7.14 -15.13 2.67
N LEU A 57 8.27 -15.84 2.58
CA LEU A 57 9.30 -15.89 3.64
C LEU A 57 8.75 -16.21 5.05
N ASN A 58 7.77 -17.12 5.12
CA ASN A 58 7.06 -17.50 6.35
C ASN A 58 6.34 -16.35 7.07
N ARG A 59 6.04 -15.27 6.36
CA ARG A 59 5.20 -14.17 6.82
C ARG A 59 3.84 -14.31 6.16
N SER A 60 2.79 -14.09 6.94
CA SER A 60 1.46 -13.87 6.37
C SER A 60 1.46 -12.49 5.72
N ILE A 61 1.25 -12.46 4.41
CA ILE A 61 1.29 -11.23 3.61
C ILE A 61 -0.11 -10.72 3.32
N MET A 62 -1.05 -11.63 3.04
CA MET A 62 -2.45 -11.30 2.79
C MET A 62 -3.33 -12.47 3.22
N GLU A 63 -4.45 -12.18 3.88
CA GLU A 63 -5.44 -13.18 4.30
C GLU A 63 -6.87 -12.77 3.93
N ARG A 64 -7.72 -13.75 3.60
CA ARG A 64 -9.10 -13.51 3.15
C ARG A 64 -10.01 -12.87 4.21
N TRP A 65 -9.67 -12.95 5.50
CA TRP A 65 -10.46 -12.26 6.53
C TRP A 65 -10.47 -10.74 6.36
N GLU A 66 -9.52 -10.18 5.61
CA GLU A 66 -9.41 -8.75 5.27
C GLU A 66 -10.36 -8.33 4.14
N GLU A 67 -11.10 -9.25 3.53
CA GLU A 67 -11.89 -9.01 2.32
C GLU A 67 -12.86 -7.82 2.43
N HIS A 68 -13.53 -7.67 3.57
CA HIS A 68 -14.44 -6.53 3.79
C HIS A 68 -13.69 -5.19 3.78
N LEU A 69 -12.48 -5.13 4.35
CA LEU A 69 -11.65 -3.94 4.29
C LEU A 69 -11.16 -3.69 2.86
N MET A 70 -10.69 -4.72 2.16
CA MET A 70 -10.22 -4.61 0.77
C MET A 70 -11.30 -4.08 -0.17
N LYS A 71 -12.56 -4.52 0.04
CA LYS A 71 -13.71 -3.99 -0.67
C LYS A 71 -13.90 -2.50 -0.42
N GLU A 72 -13.84 -2.07 0.83
CA GLU A 72 -13.99 -0.66 1.21
C GLU A 72 -12.86 0.21 0.63
N LEU A 73 -11.61 -0.26 0.66
CA LEU A 73 -10.48 0.42 0.03
C LEU A 73 -10.65 0.50 -1.50
N ALA A 74 -11.12 -0.57 -2.15
CA ALA A 74 -11.43 -0.57 -3.57
C ALA A 74 -12.54 0.44 -3.93
N GLU A 75 -13.61 0.51 -3.14
CA GLU A 75 -14.69 1.50 -3.30
C GLU A 75 -14.15 2.94 -3.17
N ILE A 76 -13.28 3.21 -2.20
CA ILE A 76 -12.66 4.52 -2.02
C ILE A 76 -11.77 4.87 -3.21
N ALA A 77 -10.85 3.98 -3.59
CA ALA A 77 -9.92 4.19 -4.69
C ALA A 77 -10.64 4.45 -6.01
N THR A 78 -11.78 3.80 -6.24
CA THR A 78 -12.57 3.95 -7.47
C THR A 78 -13.64 5.04 -7.42
N SER A 79 -13.76 5.78 -6.31
CA SER A 79 -14.81 6.79 -6.11
C SER A 79 -14.80 7.94 -7.11
N LYS A 80 -13.69 8.13 -7.85
CA LYS A 80 -13.55 9.12 -8.93
C LYS A 80 -13.61 8.50 -10.33
N GLY A 81 -13.79 7.18 -10.45
CA GLY A 81 -13.66 6.44 -11.70
C GLY A 81 -12.27 6.58 -12.30
N GLY A 82 -12.17 6.64 -13.62
CA GLY A 82 -10.94 7.03 -14.30
C GLY A 82 -9.81 5.99 -14.17
N THR A 83 -8.57 6.45 -14.10
CA THR A 83 -7.38 5.60 -14.04
C THR A 83 -6.97 5.33 -12.60
N ILE A 84 -6.87 4.06 -12.23
CA ILE A 84 -6.56 3.60 -10.87
C ILE A 84 -5.14 3.03 -10.82
N LEU A 85 -4.37 3.38 -9.79
CA LEU A 85 -3.13 2.70 -9.43
C LEU A 85 -3.33 1.87 -8.16
N GLU A 86 -3.02 0.59 -8.23
CA GLU A 86 -2.90 -0.30 -7.09
C GLU A 86 -1.43 -0.69 -6.92
N VAL A 87 -0.93 -0.66 -5.68
CA VAL A 87 0.43 -1.06 -5.34
C VAL A 87 0.37 -2.22 -4.35
N GLY A 88 0.80 -3.40 -4.81
CA GLY A 88 0.59 -4.68 -4.14
C GLY A 88 -0.65 -5.38 -4.69
N PHE A 89 -0.47 -6.50 -5.39
CA PHE A 89 -1.60 -7.29 -5.92
C PHE A 89 -2.12 -8.31 -4.90
N GLY A 90 -1.20 -8.93 -4.16
CA GLY A 90 -1.54 -9.91 -3.13
C GLY A 90 -2.36 -11.09 -3.67
N LEU A 91 -3.56 -11.28 -3.10
CA LEU A 91 -4.52 -12.30 -3.55
C LEU A 91 -5.49 -11.80 -4.64
N GLY A 92 -5.34 -10.56 -5.12
CA GLY A 92 -6.22 -9.94 -6.11
C GLY A 92 -7.62 -9.60 -5.57
N ILE A 93 -7.78 -9.47 -4.25
CA ILE A 93 -9.08 -9.21 -3.61
C ILE A 93 -9.54 -7.78 -3.91
N SER A 94 -8.75 -6.78 -3.52
CA SER A 94 -8.98 -5.36 -3.84
C SER A 94 -9.05 -5.17 -5.37
N ALA A 95 -8.12 -5.75 -6.11
CA ALA A 95 -8.13 -5.71 -7.58
C ALA A 95 -9.45 -6.21 -8.19
N GLY A 96 -9.98 -7.32 -7.68
CA GLY A 96 -11.25 -7.89 -8.09
C GLY A 96 -12.44 -6.97 -7.81
N TYR A 97 -12.45 -6.29 -6.66
CA TYR A 97 -13.46 -5.28 -6.34
C TYR A 97 -13.30 -4.02 -7.20
N ILE A 98 -12.08 -3.54 -7.43
CA ILE A 98 -11.80 -2.39 -8.32
C ILE A 98 -12.39 -2.64 -9.72
N GLN A 99 -12.24 -3.86 -10.25
CA GLN A 99 -12.80 -4.26 -11.55
C GLN A 99 -14.34 -4.35 -11.61
N GLN A 100 -15.03 -4.26 -10.48
CA GLN A 100 -16.50 -4.19 -10.43
C GLN A 100 -17.02 -2.76 -10.60
N HIS A 101 -16.17 -1.75 -10.42
CA HIS A 101 -16.52 -0.34 -10.60
C HIS A 101 -16.25 0.15 -12.02
N GLU A 102 -16.92 1.23 -12.41
CA GLU A 102 -16.74 1.86 -13.73
C GLU A 102 -15.46 2.70 -13.75
N ILE A 103 -14.36 2.07 -14.17
CA ILE A 103 -13.04 2.67 -14.33
C ILE A 103 -12.58 2.63 -15.80
N VAL A 104 -11.55 3.40 -16.12
CA VAL A 104 -10.94 3.46 -17.46
C VAL A 104 -9.83 2.43 -17.60
N GLU A 105 -8.89 2.42 -16.65
CA GLU A 105 -7.72 1.55 -16.68
C GLU A 105 -7.21 1.30 -15.25
N HIS A 106 -6.71 0.09 -15.01
CA HIS A 106 -6.21 -0.33 -13.72
C HIS A 106 -4.73 -0.72 -13.81
N PHE A 107 -3.86 0.13 -13.28
CA PHE A 107 -2.43 -0.14 -13.18
C PHE A 107 -2.16 -0.85 -11.88
N ILE A 108 -1.41 -1.96 -11.92
CA ILE A 108 -1.09 -2.74 -10.72
C ILE A 108 0.41 -2.99 -10.69
N ILE A 109 1.07 -2.49 -9.63
CA ILE A 109 2.50 -2.75 -9.38
C ILE A 109 2.62 -3.95 -8.44
N GLU A 110 3.36 -4.98 -8.86
CA GLU A 110 3.66 -6.15 -8.02
C GLU A 110 5.12 -6.59 -8.21
N ALA A 111 5.79 -6.86 -7.09
CA ALA A 111 7.22 -7.11 -7.06
C ALA A 111 7.57 -8.60 -7.04
N ASN A 112 6.74 -9.44 -6.43
CA ASN A 112 7.01 -10.87 -6.31
C ASN A 112 6.65 -11.61 -7.61
N SER A 113 7.58 -12.38 -8.17
CA SER A 113 7.39 -13.04 -9.48
C SER A 113 6.26 -14.08 -9.50
N ASP A 114 6.04 -14.80 -8.39
CA ASP A 114 4.96 -15.78 -8.30
C ASP A 114 3.59 -15.11 -8.27
N VAL A 115 3.48 -14.00 -7.51
CA VAL A 115 2.26 -13.19 -7.42
C VAL A 115 2.02 -12.41 -8.73
N PHE A 116 3.09 -11.93 -9.38
CA PHE A 116 2.99 -11.24 -10.67
C PHE A 116 2.41 -12.13 -11.76
N ARG A 117 2.77 -13.43 -11.79
CA ARG A 117 2.15 -14.39 -12.72
C ARG A 117 0.63 -14.53 -12.48
N LYS A 118 0.18 -14.43 -11.23
CA LYS A 118 -1.26 -14.38 -10.90
C LYS A 118 -1.92 -13.08 -11.36
N LEU A 119 -1.22 -11.97 -11.24
CA LEU A 119 -1.66 -10.68 -11.80
C LEU A 119 -1.79 -10.75 -13.34
N GLU A 120 -0.86 -11.37 -14.06
CA GLU A 120 -0.97 -11.55 -15.52
C GLU A 120 -2.14 -12.47 -15.92
N GLU A 121 -2.42 -13.51 -15.13
CA GLU A 121 -3.63 -14.33 -15.27
C GLU A 121 -4.90 -13.49 -15.08
N PHE A 122 -4.96 -12.71 -14.00
CA PHE A 122 -6.07 -11.81 -13.70
C PHE A 122 -6.29 -10.78 -14.81
N ALA A 123 -5.23 -10.11 -15.27
CA ALA A 123 -5.30 -9.07 -16.30
C ALA A 123 -5.92 -9.55 -17.61
N ARG A 124 -5.71 -10.83 -17.99
CA ARG A 124 -6.29 -11.43 -19.21
C ARG A 124 -7.80 -11.64 -19.13
N GLN A 125 -8.37 -11.68 -17.92
CA GLN A 125 -9.78 -11.97 -17.67
C GLN A 125 -10.54 -10.75 -17.13
N ALA A 126 -9.83 -9.65 -16.85
CA ALA A 126 -10.40 -8.44 -16.27
C ALA A 126 -11.41 -7.75 -17.19
N LYS A 127 -12.44 -7.14 -16.59
CA LYS A 127 -13.51 -6.42 -17.30
C LYS A 127 -12.99 -5.13 -17.94
N HIS A 128 -12.22 -4.36 -17.18
CA HIS A 128 -11.56 -3.14 -17.61
C HIS A 128 -10.08 -3.44 -17.90
N LYS A 129 -9.42 -2.61 -18.71
CA LYS A 129 -8.00 -2.81 -19.05
C LYS A 129 -7.16 -2.82 -17.77
N VAL A 130 -6.35 -3.87 -17.60
CA VAL A 130 -5.34 -3.96 -16.53
C VAL A 130 -3.96 -3.84 -17.16
N THR A 131 -3.12 -2.95 -16.61
CA THR A 131 -1.72 -2.79 -16.98
C THR A 131 -0.83 -3.26 -15.84
N PRO A 132 -0.34 -4.51 -15.88
CA PRO A 132 0.52 -5.05 -14.84
C PRO A 132 1.95 -4.51 -15.00
N ILE A 133 2.56 -4.08 -13.89
CA ILE A 133 3.93 -3.56 -13.84
C ILE A 133 4.75 -4.38 -12.85
N PHE A 134 5.74 -5.11 -13.35
CA PHE A 134 6.62 -5.91 -12.52
C PHE A 134 7.73 -5.07 -11.90
N GLY A 135 7.85 -5.09 -10.57
CA GLY A 135 8.97 -4.44 -9.89
C GLY A 135 8.63 -3.98 -8.48
N LEU A 136 9.66 -3.57 -7.74
CA LEU A 136 9.46 -2.88 -6.48
C LEU A 136 8.84 -1.51 -6.77
N TRP A 137 7.87 -1.09 -5.97
CA TRP A 137 7.25 0.23 -6.17
C TRP A 137 8.29 1.34 -6.14
N GLN A 138 9.34 1.20 -5.30
CA GLN A 138 10.46 2.12 -5.19
C GLN A 138 11.25 2.27 -6.50
N GLU A 139 11.28 1.24 -7.35
CA GLU A 139 11.96 1.26 -8.65
C GLU A 139 11.04 1.80 -9.77
N VAL A 140 9.74 1.61 -9.62
CA VAL A 140 8.74 1.88 -10.66
C VAL A 140 8.17 3.29 -10.55
N VAL A 141 7.89 3.77 -9.33
CA VAL A 141 7.01 4.91 -9.08
C VAL A 141 7.50 6.20 -9.73
N ASP A 142 8.81 6.42 -9.81
CA ASP A 142 9.40 7.62 -10.42
C ASP A 142 9.29 7.66 -11.94
N SER A 143 9.14 6.51 -12.59
CA SER A 143 8.89 6.44 -14.03
C SER A 143 7.45 6.79 -14.40
N LEU A 144 6.52 6.75 -13.43
CA LEU A 144 5.12 7.05 -13.67
C LEU A 144 4.91 8.56 -13.81
N PRO A 145 4.16 9.01 -14.83
CA PRO A 145 3.88 10.43 -15.04
C PRO A 145 3.07 11.02 -13.88
N SER A 146 3.39 12.26 -13.53
CA SER A 146 2.62 13.03 -12.54
C SER A 146 1.17 13.22 -13.00
N GLU A 147 0.27 13.42 -12.04
CA GLU A 147 -1.15 13.75 -12.30
C GLU A 147 -1.86 12.82 -13.31
N SER A 148 -1.60 11.52 -13.19
CA SER A 148 -2.08 10.51 -14.14
C SER A 148 -3.19 9.62 -13.59
N PHE A 149 -3.38 9.61 -12.27
CA PHE A 149 -4.32 8.73 -11.59
C PHE A 149 -5.46 9.51 -10.94
N ASP A 150 -6.67 8.99 -11.08
CA ASP A 150 -7.88 9.50 -10.42
C ASP A 150 -8.03 8.85 -9.03
N GLY A 151 -7.48 7.65 -8.84
CA GLY A 151 -7.46 6.92 -7.59
C GLY A 151 -6.18 6.12 -7.37
N ILE A 152 -5.73 6.01 -6.12
CA ILE A 152 -4.58 5.20 -5.72
C ILE A 152 -4.94 4.37 -4.48
N LEU A 153 -4.69 3.06 -4.53
CA LEU A 153 -4.72 2.12 -3.41
C LEU A 153 -3.29 1.63 -3.12
N PHE A 154 -2.82 1.83 -1.90
CA PHE A 154 -1.49 1.37 -1.47
C PHE A 154 -1.56 0.28 -0.39
N ASP A 155 -1.19 -0.95 -0.77
CA ASP A 155 -1.12 -2.12 0.12
C ASP A 155 0.03 -3.10 -0.23
N PRO A 156 1.30 -2.64 -0.23
CA PRO A 156 2.42 -3.57 -0.38
C PRO A 156 2.86 -4.16 0.96
N ALA A 157 3.51 -5.32 0.89
CA ALA A 157 4.22 -5.91 2.02
C ALA A 157 5.43 -5.06 2.45
N ILE A 158 5.74 -5.08 3.75
CA ILE A 158 6.97 -4.48 4.30
C ILE A 158 8.16 -5.38 3.95
N LEU A 159 9.20 -4.84 3.33
CA LEU A 159 10.36 -5.61 2.89
C LEU A 159 11.61 -5.48 3.79
N SER A 160 11.71 -4.37 4.52
CA SER A 160 12.86 -4.05 5.39
C SER A 160 12.46 -3.15 6.57
N GLU A 161 13.40 -2.91 7.48
CA GLU A 161 13.21 -1.97 8.60
C GLU A 161 13.06 -0.51 8.13
N ASP A 162 13.81 -0.10 7.11
CA ASP A 162 13.64 1.23 6.51
C ASP A 162 12.27 1.37 5.85
N ASP A 163 11.79 0.32 5.19
CA ASP A 163 10.46 0.29 4.58
C ASP A 163 9.36 0.40 5.65
N TYR A 164 9.50 -0.33 6.77
CA TYR A 164 8.60 -0.21 7.92
C TYR A 164 8.56 1.21 8.50
N LYS A 165 9.72 1.89 8.55
CA LYS A 165 9.84 3.21 9.18
C LYS A 165 9.42 4.36 8.26
N TYR A 166 9.72 4.27 6.98
CA TYR A 166 9.68 5.41 6.05
C TYR A 166 8.90 5.14 4.77
N GLY A 167 8.77 3.86 4.35
CA GLY A 167 8.24 3.49 3.04
C GLY A 167 6.88 4.10 2.73
N ARG A 168 5.94 4.07 3.70
CA ARG A 168 4.62 4.70 3.56
C ARG A 168 4.70 6.21 3.44
N THR A 169 5.42 6.87 4.34
CA THR A 169 5.55 8.34 4.28
C THR A 169 6.24 8.80 3.00
N ASP A 170 7.12 7.98 2.43
CA ASP A 170 7.72 8.24 1.14
C ASP A 170 6.73 8.01 0.00
N PHE A 171 6.00 6.90 0.00
CA PHE A 171 4.98 6.65 -1.02
C PHE A 171 3.89 7.71 -1.05
N VAL A 172 3.41 8.21 0.11
CA VAL A 172 2.39 9.26 0.17
C VAL A 172 2.83 10.54 -0.58
N LYS A 173 4.12 10.87 -0.57
CA LYS A 173 4.66 11.99 -1.38
C LYS A 173 4.54 11.70 -2.88
N HIS A 174 4.83 10.47 -3.30
CA HIS A 174 4.61 10.05 -4.68
C HIS A 174 3.12 10.01 -5.03
N ALA A 175 2.26 9.53 -4.13
CA ALA A 175 0.81 9.52 -4.33
C ALA A 175 0.28 10.95 -4.59
N TYR A 176 0.73 11.95 -3.82
CA TYR A 176 0.40 13.35 -4.10
C TYR A 176 0.86 13.80 -5.48
N ARG A 177 2.09 13.46 -5.90
CA ARG A 177 2.59 13.78 -7.25
C ARG A 177 1.77 13.10 -8.36
N LEU A 178 1.42 11.84 -8.16
CA LEU A 178 0.79 10.97 -9.15
C LEU A 178 -0.71 11.22 -9.32
N LEU A 179 -1.41 11.64 -8.27
CA LEU A 179 -2.83 11.95 -8.32
C LEU A 179 -3.10 13.20 -9.16
N LYS A 180 -4.18 13.18 -9.94
CA LYS A 180 -4.80 14.38 -10.49
C LYS A 180 -5.38 15.23 -9.37
N LYS A 181 -5.59 16.52 -9.63
CA LYS A 181 -6.38 17.38 -8.75
C LYS A 181 -7.79 16.80 -8.54
N GLY A 182 -8.21 16.66 -7.29
CA GLY A 182 -9.47 16.00 -6.91
C GLY A 182 -9.42 14.47 -6.87
N GLY A 183 -8.26 13.88 -7.19
CA GLY A 183 -8.03 12.44 -7.09
C GLY A 183 -7.94 11.96 -5.64
N VAL A 184 -8.13 10.65 -5.44
CA VAL A 184 -8.25 10.02 -4.11
C VAL A 184 -7.12 9.04 -3.83
N TYR A 185 -6.52 9.14 -2.65
CA TYR A 185 -5.59 8.18 -2.08
C TYR A 185 -6.27 7.41 -0.95
N THR A 186 -6.03 6.09 -0.92
CA THR A 186 -6.37 5.21 0.19
C THR A 186 -5.28 4.17 0.36
N GLU A 187 -5.23 3.55 1.53
CA GLU A 187 -4.20 2.58 1.86
C GLU A 187 -4.71 1.59 2.90
N TYR A 188 -4.19 0.36 2.84
CA TYR A 188 -4.31 -0.54 3.97
C TYR A 188 -3.52 0.04 5.15
N THR A 189 -4.12 0.07 6.33
CA THR A 189 -3.42 0.44 7.55
C THR A 189 -3.97 -0.30 8.76
N ALA A 190 -3.06 -0.83 9.57
CA ALA A 190 -3.36 -1.41 10.88
C ALA A 190 -3.56 -0.29 11.91
N MET A 191 -4.62 0.50 11.72
CA MET A 191 -5.03 1.58 12.62
C MET A 191 -6.53 1.53 12.88
N THR A 192 -6.96 2.11 14.02
CA THR A 192 -8.38 2.28 14.37
C THR A 192 -8.84 3.73 14.31
N GLU A 193 -7.93 4.68 14.06
CA GLU A 193 -8.23 6.10 13.89
C GLU A 193 -7.07 6.80 13.18
N LEU A 194 -7.35 7.95 12.57
CA LEU A 194 -6.31 8.83 12.03
C LEU A 194 -5.71 9.67 13.16
N THR A 195 -4.39 9.56 13.36
CA THR A 195 -3.72 10.36 14.38
C THR A 195 -3.60 11.83 13.94
N PRO A 196 -3.57 12.79 14.87
CA PRO A 196 -3.33 14.20 14.54
C PRO A 196 -2.02 14.42 13.78
N ALA A 197 -0.97 13.66 14.10
CA ALA A 197 0.31 13.72 13.40
C ALA A 197 0.20 13.27 11.94
N HIS A 198 -0.55 12.19 11.68
CA HIS A 198 -0.81 11.73 10.31
C HIS A 198 -1.60 12.79 9.52
N SER A 199 -2.70 13.29 10.10
CA SER A 199 -3.50 14.33 9.45
C SER A 199 -2.68 15.60 9.19
N GLN A 200 -1.81 16.02 10.11
CA GLN A 200 -0.94 17.18 9.90
C GLN A 200 0.08 16.93 8.77
N PHE A 201 0.65 15.73 8.69
CA PHE A 201 1.56 15.34 7.61
C PHE A 201 0.88 15.40 6.24
N LEU A 202 -0.32 14.81 6.11
CA LEU A 202 -1.10 14.85 4.87
C LEU A 202 -1.47 16.28 4.47
N ASN A 203 -1.92 17.11 5.42
CA ASN A 203 -2.22 18.52 5.16
C ASN A 203 -0.98 19.30 4.68
N LYS A 204 0.21 19.04 5.26
CA LYS A 204 1.47 19.68 4.85
C LYS A 204 1.88 19.32 3.43
N LEU A 205 1.52 18.13 2.95
CA LEU A 205 1.75 17.71 1.57
C LEU A 205 0.77 18.34 0.58
N GLY A 206 -0.34 18.90 1.07
CA GLY A 206 -1.33 19.61 0.27
C GLY A 206 -2.63 18.84 0.03
N PHE A 207 -2.86 17.70 0.70
CA PHE A 207 -4.17 17.04 0.70
C PHE A 207 -5.19 17.90 1.44
N THR A 208 -6.42 18.00 0.93
CA THR A 208 -7.42 18.97 1.41
C THR A 208 -8.57 18.34 2.18
N GLU A 209 -8.96 17.11 1.86
CA GLU A 209 -10.03 16.40 2.57
C GLU A 209 -9.50 15.06 3.06
N ILE A 210 -9.43 14.91 4.39
CA ILE A 210 -8.86 13.74 5.05
C ILE A 210 -9.92 13.20 6.00
N SER A 211 -10.35 11.97 5.76
CA SER A 211 -11.32 11.27 6.59
C SER A 211 -11.01 9.79 6.66
N ALA A 212 -11.64 9.07 7.58
CA ALA A 212 -11.52 7.64 7.68
C ALA A 212 -12.84 7.02 8.12
N LYS A 213 -13.20 5.89 7.50
CA LYS A 213 -14.35 5.08 7.87
C LYS A 213 -13.87 3.91 8.74
N LEU A 214 -14.59 3.63 9.83
CA LEU A 214 -14.39 2.39 10.58
C LEU A 214 -15.03 1.22 9.82
N CYS A 215 -14.23 0.21 9.53
CA CYS A 215 -14.60 -1.01 8.82
C CYS A 215 -14.50 -2.19 9.78
N SER A 216 -15.57 -2.96 9.91
CA SER A 216 -15.53 -4.21 10.68
C SER A 216 -14.63 -5.23 9.98
N VAL A 217 -13.81 -5.92 10.79
CA VAL A 217 -12.95 -7.02 10.36
C VAL A 217 -13.07 -8.17 11.38
N ASN A 218 -12.76 -9.38 10.95
CA ASN A 218 -12.85 -10.57 11.81
C ASN A 218 -11.57 -11.40 11.71
N PRO A 219 -10.43 -10.88 12.22
CA PRO A 219 -9.17 -11.62 12.20
C PRO A 219 -9.30 -12.94 12.98
N PRO A 220 -8.67 -14.04 12.50
CA PRO A 220 -8.52 -15.25 13.29
C PRO A 220 -7.82 -14.94 14.62
N LYS A 221 -8.14 -15.70 15.67
CA LYS A 221 -7.45 -15.55 16.98
C LYS A 221 -5.93 -15.74 16.90
N SER A 222 -5.46 -16.42 15.85
CA SER A 222 -4.05 -16.66 15.57
C SER A 222 -3.41 -15.60 14.67
N CYS A 223 -4.12 -14.54 14.28
CA CYS A 223 -3.60 -13.47 13.45
C CYS A 223 -2.41 -12.80 14.15
N PRO A 224 -1.20 -12.81 13.57
CA PRO A 224 -0.02 -12.33 14.28
C PRO A 224 0.12 -10.81 14.23
N TYR A 225 -0.68 -10.10 13.42
CA TYR A 225 -0.53 -8.66 13.17
C TYR A 225 -1.75 -7.81 13.53
N TRP A 226 -2.91 -8.41 13.77
CA TRP A 226 -4.13 -7.67 14.14
C TRP A 226 -5.09 -8.49 15.00
N ASP A 227 -5.59 -7.88 16.08
CA ASP A 227 -6.48 -8.52 17.06
C ASP A 227 -7.78 -7.74 17.32
N LYS A 228 -7.94 -6.55 16.72
CA LYS A 228 -9.12 -5.70 16.91
C LYS A 228 -10.22 -6.03 15.91
N PRO A 229 -11.51 -5.86 16.27
CA PRO A 229 -12.64 -6.18 15.38
C PRO A 229 -12.94 -5.10 14.34
N VAL A 230 -12.14 -4.03 14.29
CA VAL A 230 -12.29 -2.91 13.36
C VAL A 230 -10.93 -2.46 12.88
N MET A 231 -10.89 -1.92 11.67
CA MET A 231 -9.77 -1.14 11.10
C MET A 231 -10.35 0.13 10.47
N ILE A 232 -9.50 1.08 10.11
CA ILE A 232 -9.93 2.23 9.29
C ILE A 232 -9.66 2.01 7.80
N ALA A 233 -10.55 2.54 6.98
CA ALA A 233 -10.32 2.79 5.55
C ALA A 233 -10.22 4.31 5.33
N PRO A 234 -9.00 4.86 5.15
CA PRO A 234 -8.80 6.30 4.98
C PRO A 234 -9.19 6.76 3.57
N THR A 235 -9.82 7.94 3.48
CA THR A 235 -10.11 8.64 2.24
C THR A 235 -9.39 9.98 2.25
N ILE A 236 -8.44 10.15 1.34
CA ILE A 236 -7.53 11.29 1.31
C ILE A 236 -7.57 11.94 -0.07
N ILE A 237 -8.09 13.17 -0.18
CA ILE A 237 -8.30 13.87 -1.46
C ILE A 237 -7.20 14.90 -1.71
N LYS A 238 -6.66 14.90 -2.94
CA LYS A 238 -5.68 15.90 -3.43
C LYS A 238 -6.33 17.19 -3.91
#